data_AF-A9DZY6-F1
#
_entry.id   AF-A9DZY6-F1
#
_cell.length_a   1.000
_cell.length_b   1.000
_cell.length_c   1.000
_cell.angle_alpha   90.00
_cell.angle_beta   90.00
_cell.angle_gamma   90.00
#
_symmetry.space_group_name_H-M   'P 1'
#
loop_
_entity.id
_entity.type
_entity.pdbx_description
1 polymer ?
#
loop_
_entity_poly.entity_id
_entity_poly.type
_entity_poly.pdbx_seq_one_letter_code
_entity_poly.pdbx_strand_id
1 'polypeptide(L)'
;MYKSKIKQCVMVALLVITFGYSQSKKRTKKEVFTVNKDVTLEINTSHADVEFDTWNKNKVEITATIEVQDATDEEVEAYMEKWNFEAIGNSEKVTVTSKGSRSLFGDTGQFVLADPIIIKDIETPIIANLPKIQSVPDLPLMVIESLDDIKFDYKAFEKDGEAYLKKWQEQWKNNFDEEKFKEGMEKWQKKFQEQQQKLIELKGKASKEKKEKKEKKEKKEKKEKKELEERLEALVELAEIGKEFEKDKLKNLLEEKGQLLELLEMQGKLQGNVKFHLNPGNDNIFFLSNNGKHLKVKKTIKIKMPKKAKLKLNVRHGEVTIASTSENINAKLSHAALYATVIDGANTTIETSYAPIYVSQWNNGALKVNFVENVNLHSVNDINLMSNSSKVTIGTLGKEGIISGTFGNLLIHNIGENFKTLDIILENTDARIQLPAAAFKLYYIGSNSSISFPETVIGSENKTQFNTIVRGYQKNNTSGSEININAKYSEVSLNKKS
;
A
#
# COMPACT_ATOMS: atom_id res chain seq x y z
N MET A 1 70.55 -45.15 41.89
CA MET A 1 69.66 -46.00 42.71
C MET A 1 68.29 -45.35 42.74
N TYR A 2 67.27 -46.10 42.31
CA TYR A 2 65.83 -45.97 42.62
C TYR A 2 65.06 -44.64 42.45
N LYS A 3 63.95 -44.80 41.71
CA LYS A 3 62.80 -43.89 41.60
C LYS A 3 62.13 -43.58 42.95
N SER A 4 61.43 -42.45 42.95
CA SER A 4 60.06 -42.23 43.48
C SER A 4 59.89 -41.83 44.95
N LYS A 5 59.28 -40.65 45.17
CA LYS A 5 57.94 -40.46 45.77
C LYS A 5 57.37 -39.09 45.28
N ILE A 6 56.23 -38.99 44.58
CA ILE A 6 54.81 -39.05 45.07
C ILE A 6 54.50 -37.78 45.91
N LYS A 7 53.55 -36.88 45.66
CA LYS A 7 52.18 -36.95 45.08
C LYS A 7 51.60 -35.53 44.84
N GLN A 8 50.66 -35.45 43.87
CA GLN A 8 49.44 -34.60 43.80
C GLN A 8 49.50 -33.08 43.57
N CYS A 9 49.08 -32.67 42.36
CA CYS A 9 48.09 -31.61 42.07
C CYS A 9 47.64 -31.78 40.60
N VAL A 10 46.54 -32.47 40.32
CA VAL A 10 45.19 -31.92 40.04
C VAL A 10 45.09 -31.16 38.70
N MET A 11 44.66 -31.91 37.69
CA MET A 11 43.76 -31.59 36.56
C MET A 11 43.17 -30.16 36.50
N VAL A 12 43.57 -29.32 35.53
CA VAL A 12 42.76 -28.21 35.00
C VAL A 12 43.04 -27.98 33.50
N ALA A 13 41.99 -28.24 32.71
CA ALA A 13 41.57 -27.59 31.45
C ALA A 13 42.52 -27.49 30.24
N LEU A 14 42.57 -28.58 29.47
CA LEU A 14 42.62 -28.52 28.01
C LEU A 14 41.19 -28.23 27.50
N LEU A 15 40.69 -27.01 27.75
CA LEU A 15 39.50 -26.48 27.08
C LEU A 15 39.99 -25.84 25.79
N VAL A 16 40.18 -26.68 24.76
CA VAL A 16 40.17 -26.19 23.38
C VAL A 16 38.78 -25.61 23.19
N ILE A 17 38.67 -24.29 23.29
CA ILE A 17 37.47 -23.57 22.92
C ILE A 17 37.27 -23.87 21.44
N THR A 18 36.40 -24.82 21.14
CA THR A 18 35.77 -24.94 19.84
C THR A 18 34.91 -23.68 19.67
N PHE A 19 35.56 -22.57 19.28
CA PHE A 19 34.86 -21.53 18.56
C PHE A 19 34.38 -22.19 17.28
N GLY A 20 33.13 -22.65 17.31
CA GLY A 20 32.39 -23.03 16.12
C GLY A 20 32.33 -21.80 15.23
N TYR A 21 33.29 -21.67 14.33
CA TYR A 21 33.16 -20.80 13.18
C TYR A 21 31.99 -21.34 12.37
N SER A 22 30.80 -20.75 12.53
CA SER A 22 29.76 -20.86 11.51
C SER A 22 30.35 -20.20 10.26
N GLN A 23 30.90 -21.00 9.35
CA GLN A 23 31.41 -20.51 8.08
C GLN A 23 30.22 -20.27 7.15
N SER A 24 29.96 -19.02 6.79
CA SER A 24 29.03 -18.71 5.70
C SER A 24 29.73 -18.88 4.36
N LYS A 25 29.10 -19.60 3.42
CA LYS A 25 29.60 -19.79 2.05
C LYS A 25 28.79 -18.97 1.07
N LYS A 26 29.48 -18.30 0.14
CA LYS A 26 28.91 -17.37 -0.85
C LYS A 26 29.10 -17.91 -2.27
N ARG A 27 28.06 -17.88 -3.07
CA ARG A 27 28.11 -18.13 -4.52
C ARG A 27 27.49 -16.97 -5.28
N THR A 28 28.10 -16.59 -6.39
CA THR A 28 27.70 -15.42 -7.18
C THR A 28 27.59 -15.77 -8.65
N LYS A 29 26.46 -15.43 -9.28
CA LYS A 29 26.24 -15.48 -10.72
C LYS A 29 26.15 -14.05 -11.26
N LYS A 30 26.84 -13.79 -12.38
CA LYS A 30 26.93 -12.45 -12.98
C LYS A 30 26.48 -12.51 -14.45
N GLU A 31 25.54 -11.66 -14.80
CA GLU A 31 25.02 -11.50 -16.16
C GLU A 31 25.15 -10.03 -16.59
N VAL A 32 25.53 -9.80 -17.85
CA VAL A 32 25.74 -8.44 -18.39
C VAL A 32 25.04 -8.29 -19.73
N PHE A 33 24.18 -7.28 -19.84
CA PHE A 33 23.43 -6.95 -21.05
C PHE A 33 23.86 -5.57 -21.56
N THR A 34 24.06 -5.44 -22.88
CA THR A 34 24.23 -4.12 -23.52
C THR A 34 22.84 -3.60 -23.90
N VAL A 35 22.50 -2.41 -23.43
CA VAL A 35 21.12 -1.91 -23.47
C VAL A 35 21.03 -0.43 -23.83
N ASN A 36 19.85 0.02 -24.24
CA ASN A 36 19.55 1.43 -24.43
C ASN A 36 19.48 2.17 -23.08
N LYS A 37 19.58 3.51 -23.11
CA LYS A 37 19.56 4.35 -21.90
C LYS A 37 18.22 4.29 -21.16
N ASP A 38 17.13 4.07 -21.90
CA ASP A 38 15.73 4.05 -21.47
C ASP A 38 15.14 2.63 -21.37
N VAL A 39 16.02 1.63 -21.26
CA VAL A 39 15.66 0.22 -21.09
C VAL A 39 14.63 0.02 -19.98
N THR A 40 13.67 -0.89 -20.19
CA THR A 40 12.73 -1.30 -19.15
C THR A 40 13.24 -2.54 -18.43
N LEU A 41 13.48 -2.43 -17.12
CA LEU A 41 13.82 -3.57 -16.27
C LEU A 41 12.57 -4.08 -15.56
N GLU A 42 12.22 -5.33 -15.82
CA GLU A 42 11.12 -6.01 -15.15
C GLU A 42 11.66 -7.04 -14.16
N ILE A 43 11.45 -6.81 -12.87
CA ILE A 43 12.02 -7.61 -11.79
C ILE A 43 10.88 -8.29 -11.04
N ASN A 44 10.83 -9.61 -11.15
CA ASN A 44 9.84 -10.46 -10.49
C ASN A 44 10.58 -11.41 -9.53
N THR A 45 10.63 -11.07 -8.25
CA THR A 45 11.42 -11.82 -7.25
C THR A 45 10.58 -12.22 -6.05
N SER A 46 10.84 -13.41 -5.51
CA SER A 46 10.33 -13.84 -4.22
C SER A 46 11.44 -14.35 -3.33
N HIS A 47 11.40 -14.00 -2.04
CA HIS A 47 12.39 -14.44 -1.05
C HIS A 47 13.82 -14.05 -1.43
N ALA A 48 13.99 -12.80 -1.88
CA ALA A 48 15.29 -12.26 -2.26
C ALA A 48 15.32 -10.73 -2.08
N ASP A 49 16.44 -10.23 -1.58
CA ASP A 49 16.73 -8.80 -1.50
C ASP A 49 17.21 -8.30 -2.87
N VAL A 50 16.77 -7.12 -3.27
CA VAL A 50 17.10 -6.50 -4.55
C VAL A 50 17.71 -5.12 -4.29
N GLU A 51 18.94 -4.93 -4.75
CA GLU A 51 19.66 -3.66 -4.62
C GLU A 51 19.86 -3.04 -6.00
N PHE A 52 19.47 -1.78 -6.17
CA PHE A 52 19.63 -1.01 -7.39
C PHE A 52 20.67 0.09 -7.24
N ASP A 53 21.56 0.16 -8.22
CA ASP A 53 22.55 1.21 -8.36
C ASP A 53 22.56 1.72 -9.82
N THR A 54 22.89 2.99 -10.01
CA THR A 54 22.84 3.63 -11.33
C THR A 54 24.22 4.10 -11.79
N TRP A 55 24.45 4.05 -13.10
CA TRP A 55 25.69 4.51 -13.72
C TRP A 55 25.48 5.19 -15.08
N ASN A 56 26.55 5.80 -15.59
CA ASN A 56 26.58 6.46 -16.89
C ASN A 56 27.03 5.51 -18.02
N LYS A 57 26.61 4.24 -17.99
CA LYS A 57 26.97 3.23 -19.01
C LYS A 57 25.70 2.62 -19.60
N ASN A 58 25.71 2.34 -20.90
CA ASN A 58 24.64 1.68 -21.64
C ASN A 58 24.68 0.15 -21.45
N LYS A 59 24.75 -0.28 -20.19
CA LYS A 59 24.83 -1.69 -19.80
C LYS A 59 24.00 -1.92 -18.54
N VAL A 60 23.43 -3.11 -18.43
CA VAL A 60 22.82 -3.61 -17.20
C VAL A 60 23.67 -4.77 -16.71
N GLU A 61 24.15 -4.68 -15.48
CA GLU A 61 24.94 -5.73 -14.81
C GLU A 61 24.12 -6.27 -13.63
N ILE A 62 23.80 -7.56 -13.68
CA ILE A 62 23.02 -8.24 -12.65
C ILE A 62 23.92 -9.25 -11.95
N THR A 63 24.02 -9.12 -10.63
CA THR A 63 24.85 -9.98 -9.77
C THR A 63 23.95 -10.64 -8.74
N ALA A 64 23.68 -11.92 -8.91
CA ALA A 64 22.86 -12.72 -8.01
C ALA A 64 23.76 -13.50 -7.05
N THR A 65 23.58 -13.31 -5.75
CA THR A 65 24.39 -13.93 -4.69
C THR A 65 23.50 -14.73 -3.75
N ILE A 66 23.89 -15.97 -3.48
CA ILE A 66 23.34 -16.78 -2.39
C ILE A 66 24.41 -16.92 -1.31
N GLU A 67 24.05 -16.62 -0.07
CA GLU A 67 24.83 -16.90 1.12
C GLU A 67 24.09 -17.93 1.98
N VAL A 68 24.75 -19.06 2.28
CA VAL A 68 24.19 -20.12 3.14
C VAL A 68 25.10 -20.31 4.34
N GLN A 69 24.55 -20.25 5.55
CA GLN A 69 25.25 -20.59 6.78
C GLN A 69 25.21 -22.11 7.00
N ASP A 70 26.32 -22.68 7.48
CA ASP A 70 26.44 -24.09 7.90
C ASP A 70 26.20 -25.14 6.80
N ALA A 71 26.52 -24.82 5.53
CA ALA A 71 26.33 -25.72 4.37
C ALA A 71 27.65 -26.16 3.70
N THR A 72 27.63 -27.33 3.04
CA THR A 72 28.73 -27.81 2.18
C THR A 72 28.71 -27.12 0.81
N ASP A 73 29.83 -27.12 0.07
CA ASP A 73 29.87 -26.49 -1.26
C ASP A 73 28.90 -27.14 -2.26
N GLU A 74 28.71 -28.45 -2.15
CA GLU A 74 27.76 -29.25 -2.95
C GLU A 74 26.30 -28.90 -2.63
N GLU A 75 25.97 -28.66 -1.35
CA GLU A 75 24.64 -28.22 -0.95
C GLU A 75 24.32 -26.83 -1.52
N VAL A 76 25.28 -25.90 -1.50
CA VAL A 76 25.09 -24.55 -2.04
C VAL A 76 24.91 -24.55 -3.56
N GLU A 77 25.65 -25.39 -4.29
CA GLU A 77 25.46 -25.61 -5.74
C GLU A 77 24.04 -26.14 -6.05
N ALA A 78 23.60 -27.17 -5.31
CA ALA A 78 22.26 -27.72 -5.45
C ALA A 78 21.16 -26.67 -5.12
N TYR A 79 21.43 -25.72 -4.21
CA TYR A 79 20.52 -24.61 -3.92
C TYR A 79 20.52 -23.54 -5.01
N MET A 80 21.66 -23.25 -5.64
CA MET A 80 21.74 -22.35 -6.79
C MET A 80 20.91 -22.86 -7.96
N GLU A 81 21.02 -24.15 -8.29
CA GLU A 81 20.19 -24.77 -9.33
C GLU A 81 18.69 -24.71 -8.98
N LYS A 82 18.33 -24.92 -7.71
CA LYS A 82 16.94 -24.86 -7.23
C LYS A 82 16.37 -23.45 -7.11
N TRP A 83 17.20 -22.40 -7.06
CA TRP A 83 16.74 -21.01 -6.95
C TRP A 83 16.03 -20.53 -8.22
N ASN A 84 16.21 -21.23 -9.34
CA ASN A 84 15.57 -20.96 -10.63
C ASN A 84 15.67 -19.45 -10.99
N PHE A 85 16.87 -18.90 -10.83
CA PHE A 85 17.19 -17.53 -11.19
C PHE A 85 17.46 -17.45 -12.70
N GLU A 86 16.69 -16.61 -13.37
CA GLU A 86 16.77 -16.40 -14.81
C GLU A 86 16.78 -14.90 -15.10
N ALA A 87 17.73 -14.48 -15.95
CA ALA A 87 17.83 -13.12 -16.45
C ALA A 87 17.87 -13.19 -17.96
N ILE A 88 16.82 -12.70 -18.62
CA ILE A 88 16.72 -12.66 -20.08
C ILE A 88 16.49 -11.21 -20.49
N GLY A 89 17.24 -10.73 -21.47
CA GLY A 89 17.02 -9.38 -21.96
C GLY A 89 17.62 -9.13 -23.33
N ASN A 90 17.10 -8.09 -23.98
CA ASN A 90 17.64 -7.50 -25.19
C ASN A 90 17.94 -6.01 -24.94
N SER A 91 18.19 -5.25 -26.00
CA SER A 91 18.53 -3.81 -25.89
C SER A 91 17.42 -2.94 -25.29
N GLU A 92 16.16 -3.38 -25.30
CA GLU A 92 14.98 -2.60 -24.90
C GLU A 92 14.38 -3.05 -23.56
N LYS A 93 14.43 -4.36 -23.27
CA LYS A 93 13.83 -4.95 -22.07
C LYS A 93 14.75 -5.98 -21.45
N VAL A 94 14.93 -5.91 -20.14
CA VAL A 94 15.61 -6.93 -19.33
C VAL A 94 14.64 -7.44 -18.27
N THR A 95 14.40 -8.74 -18.25
CA THR A 95 13.52 -9.40 -17.27
C THR A 95 14.37 -10.25 -16.33
N VAL A 96 14.19 -10.06 -15.02
CA VAL A 96 14.81 -10.88 -13.99
C VAL A 96 13.72 -11.61 -13.22
N THR A 97 13.78 -12.93 -13.23
CA THR A 97 12.86 -13.80 -12.50
C THR A 97 13.61 -14.60 -11.46
N SER A 98 13.08 -14.63 -10.25
CA SER A 98 13.60 -15.46 -9.16
C SER A 98 12.41 -16.09 -8.44
N LYS A 99 12.15 -17.37 -8.71
CA LYS A 99 11.07 -18.12 -8.08
C LYS A 99 11.68 -18.98 -6.98
N GLY A 100 11.46 -18.61 -5.71
CA GLY A 100 11.60 -19.58 -4.62
C GLY A 100 10.82 -20.86 -4.95
N SER A 101 11.38 -22.03 -4.61
CA SER A 101 10.77 -23.36 -4.82
C SER A 101 9.24 -23.29 -4.72
N ARG A 102 8.54 -23.76 -5.77
CA ARG A 102 7.08 -23.76 -5.96
C ARG A 102 6.33 -23.52 -4.64
N SER A 103 5.82 -22.30 -4.47
CA SER A 103 4.82 -22.04 -3.44
C SER A 103 3.60 -22.92 -3.73
N LEU A 104 3.33 -23.85 -2.82
CA LEU A 104 2.09 -24.65 -2.75
C LEU A 104 0.93 -23.84 -2.13
N PHE A 105 1.02 -22.52 -2.16
CA PHE A 105 -0.10 -21.63 -1.87
C PHE A 105 -0.59 -21.09 -3.20
N GLY A 106 -1.87 -21.37 -3.48
CA GLY A 106 -2.53 -21.08 -4.73
C GLY A 106 -2.45 -19.62 -5.14
N ASP A 107 -2.92 -19.38 -6.35
CA ASP A 107 -3.27 -18.09 -6.91
C ASP A 107 -4.23 -17.35 -5.95
N THR A 108 -3.67 -16.71 -4.92
CA THR A 108 -4.43 -15.93 -3.96
C THR A 108 -4.50 -14.50 -4.45
N GLY A 109 -5.65 -14.20 -5.04
CA GLY A 109 -6.17 -12.85 -5.16
C GLY A 109 -5.57 -12.08 -6.32
N GLN A 110 -6.30 -12.07 -7.43
CA GLN A 110 -6.38 -10.91 -8.30
C GLN A 110 -6.68 -9.70 -7.39
N PHE A 111 -5.70 -8.82 -7.19
CA PHE A 111 -5.87 -7.56 -6.47
C PHE A 111 -6.96 -6.78 -7.21
N VAL A 112 -8.16 -6.72 -6.63
CA VAL A 112 -9.21 -5.85 -7.13
C VAL A 112 -8.84 -4.44 -6.68
N LEU A 113 -8.52 -3.60 -7.66
CA LEU A 113 -8.41 -2.17 -7.48
C LEU A 113 -9.73 -1.67 -6.88
N ALA A 114 -9.68 -0.96 -5.76
CA ALA A 114 -10.68 0.08 -5.59
C ALA A 114 -10.36 1.12 -6.66
N ASP A 115 -11.37 1.47 -7.46
CA ASP A 115 -11.23 2.48 -8.51
C ASP A 115 -10.58 3.76 -7.95
N PRO A 116 -9.74 4.47 -8.72
CA PRO A 116 -9.28 5.79 -8.32
C PRO A 116 -10.49 6.67 -8.00
N ILE A 117 -10.44 7.36 -6.85
CA ILE A 117 -11.46 8.35 -6.51
C ILE A 117 -11.30 9.50 -7.51
N ILE A 118 -12.12 9.49 -8.55
CA ILE A 118 -12.35 10.66 -9.39
C ILE A 118 -13.17 11.61 -8.52
N ILE A 119 -12.59 12.75 -8.15
CA ILE A 119 -13.35 13.87 -7.62
C ILE A 119 -14.24 14.33 -8.78
N LYS A 120 -15.49 13.85 -8.81
CA LYS A 120 -16.50 14.39 -9.69
C LYS A 120 -16.91 15.74 -9.15
N ASP A 121 -16.87 16.73 -10.04
CA ASP A 121 -17.52 18.01 -9.85
C ASP A 121 -18.91 17.79 -9.23
N ILE A 122 -19.14 18.49 -8.12
CA ILE A 122 -20.45 18.59 -7.51
C ILE A 122 -21.28 19.42 -8.48
N GLU A 123 -22.29 18.80 -9.10
CA GLU A 123 -23.61 19.42 -9.22
C GLU A 123 -24.72 18.47 -9.66
N THR A 124 -25.88 18.73 -9.04
CA THR A 124 -27.24 18.22 -9.25
C THR A 124 -27.68 16.94 -8.51
N PRO A 125 -28.87 16.99 -7.87
CA PRO A 125 -29.40 15.89 -7.06
C PRO A 125 -29.72 14.71 -7.97
N ILE A 126 -29.10 13.58 -7.66
CA ILE A 126 -29.41 12.29 -8.28
C ILE A 126 -30.88 11.99 -7.93
N ILE A 127 -31.72 11.89 -8.97
CA ILE A 127 -33.02 11.22 -8.90
C ILE A 127 -32.73 9.74 -8.59
N ALA A 128 -32.45 9.47 -7.32
CA ALA A 128 -32.20 8.14 -6.79
C ALA A 128 -33.57 7.49 -6.58
N ASN A 129 -34.13 6.94 -7.66
CA ASN A 129 -35.08 5.81 -7.67
C ASN A 129 -35.58 5.53 -9.09
N LEU A 130 -34.68 5.22 -10.02
CA LEU A 130 -35.05 4.42 -11.19
C LEU A 130 -34.61 2.97 -10.91
N PRO A 131 -35.55 2.01 -10.84
CA PRO A 131 -35.21 0.61 -10.63
C PRO A 131 -34.26 0.14 -11.75
N LYS A 132 -33.16 -0.53 -11.37
CA LYS A 132 -32.27 -1.20 -12.34
C LYS A 132 -33.14 -2.11 -13.22
N ILE A 133 -33.26 -1.74 -14.50
CA ILE A 133 -34.00 -2.51 -15.49
C ILE A 133 -33.37 -3.90 -15.54
N GLN A 134 -34.15 -4.90 -15.12
CA GLN A 134 -33.76 -6.31 -15.19
C GLN A 134 -33.77 -6.75 -16.65
N SER A 135 -32.95 -7.76 -16.98
CA SER A 135 -32.74 -8.27 -18.34
C SER A 135 -34.06 -8.44 -19.08
N VAL A 136 -34.22 -7.62 -20.10
CA VAL A 136 -35.32 -7.63 -21.06
C VAL A 136 -35.08 -8.84 -21.97
N PRO A 137 -36.02 -9.80 -22.10
CA PRO A 137 -35.87 -10.92 -23.02
C PRO A 137 -35.75 -10.38 -24.45
N ASP A 138 -34.96 -11.06 -25.29
CA ASP A 138 -34.77 -10.63 -26.67
C ASP A 138 -36.11 -10.56 -27.42
N LEU A 139 -36.23 -9.56 -28.31
CA LEU A 139 -37.43 -9.38 -29.12
C LEU A 139 -37.62 -10.59 -30.04
N PRO A 140 -38.87 -11.05 -30.27
CA PRO A 140 -39.13 -12.15 -31.19
C PRO A 140 -38.66 -11.82 -32.61
N LEU A 141 -38.09 -12.80 -33.32
CA LEU A 141 -37.65 -12.64 -34.72
C LEU A 141 -38.72 -12.02 -35.63
N MET A 142 -40.00 -12.34 -35.41
CA MET A 142 -41.12 -11.76 -36.17
C MET A 142 -41.27 -10.23 -35.99
N VAL A 143 -40.88 -9.69 -34.82
CA VAL A 143 -40.83 -8.24 -34.56
C VAL A 143 -39.63 -7.60 -35.26
N ILE A 144 -38.51 -8.33 -35.34
CA ILE A 144 -37.30 -7.86 -36.03
C ILE A 144 -37.53 -7.87 -37.56
N GLU A 145 -38.17 -8.92 -38.09
CA GLU A 145 -38.55 -9.03 -39.51
C GLU A 145 -39.55 -7.95 -39.94
N SER A 146 -40.47 -7.51 -39.06
CA SER A 146 -41.35 -6.36 -39.34
C SER A 146 -40.63 -5.00 -39.47
N LEU A 147 -39.32 -4.95 -39.16
CA LEU A 147 -38.49 -3.75 -39.17
C LEU A 147 -37.34 -3.83 -40.19
N ASP A 148 -37.20 -4.95 -40.90
CA ASP A 148 -35.99 -5.28 -41.69
C ASP A 148 -35.83 -4.41 -42.96
N ASP A 149 -36.94 -3.91 -43.50
CA ASP A 149 -36.95 -3.03 -44.69
C ASP A 149 -36.75 -1.53 -44.37
N ILE A 150 -36.56 -1.17 -43.11
CA ILE A 150 -36.44 0.24 -42.68
C ILE A 150 -35.01 0.53 -42.22
N LYS A 151 -34.15 0.91 -43.16
CA LYS A 151 -32.76 1.31 -42.88
C LYS A 151 -32.64 2.83 -42.84
N PHE A 152 -32.20 3.36 -41.70
CA PHE A 152 -31.95 4.79 -41.51
C PHE A 152 -30.58 5.16 -42.10
N ASP A 153 -30.56 6.07 -43.08
CA ASP A 153 -29.33 6.55 -43.71
C ASP A 153 -28.83 7.81 -42.98
N TYR A 154 -27.85 7.59 -42.11
CA TYR A 154 -27.23 8.63 -41.31
C TYR A 154 -26.55 9.73 -42.15
N LYS A 155 -26.03 9.41 -43.34
CA LYS A 155 -25.36 10.41 -44.19
C LYS A 155 -26.36 11.33 -44.90
N ALA A 156 -27.52 10.79 -45.28
CA ALA A 156 -28.60 11.59 -45.86
C ALA A 156 -29.25 12.51 -44.81
N PHE A 157 -29.40 12.02 -43.58
CA PHE A 157 -29.92 12.82 -42.46
C PHE A 157 -29.02 14.02 -42.09
N GLU A 158 -27.71 13.82 -42.03
CA GLU A 158 -26.77 14.91 -41.69
C GLU A 158 -26.82 16.07 -42.69
N LYS A 159 -27.20 15.80 -43.94
CA LYS A 159 -27.23 16.80 -45.01
C LYS A 159 -28.57 17.55 -45.12
N ASP A 160 -29.69 16.84 -45.01
CA ASP A 160 -31.03 17.39 -45.28
C ASP A 160 -31.97 17.40 -44.06
N GLY A 161 -31.48 16.94 -42.89
CA GLY A 161 -32.09 17.07 -41.56
C GLY A 161 -33.61 16.85 -41.53
N GLU A 162 -34.34 17.95 -41.36
CA GLU A 162 -35.81 17.96 -41.23
C GLU A 162 -36.55 17.46 -42.48
N ALA A 163 -36.01 17.71 -43.68
CA ALA A 163 -36.63 17.26 -44.93
C ALA A 163 -36.47 15.74 -45.13
N TYR A 164 -35.33 15.18 -44.69
CA TYR A 164 -35.11 13.73 -44.67
C TYR A 164 -36.04 13.04 -43.67
N LEU A 165 -36.21 13.61 -42.48
CA LEU A 165 -37.11 13.06 -41.46
C LEU A 165 -38.56 12.98 -41.94
N LYS A 166 -39.07 13.99 -42.65
CA LYS A 166 -40.44 13.95 -43.21
C LYS A 166 -40.61 12.84 -44.25
N LYS A 167 -39.66 12.68 -45.17
CA LYS A 167 -39.68 11.61 -46.19
C LYS A 167 -39.51 10.22 -45.57
N TRP A 168 -38.61 10.10 -44.60
CA TRP A 168 -38.39 8.86 -43.86
C TRP A 168 -39.64 8.46 -43.06
N GLN A 169 -40.34 9.42 -42.45
CA GLN A 169 -41.60 9.18 -41.74
C GLN A 169 -42.73 8.72 -42.69
N GLU A 170 -42.78 9.24 -43.92
CA GLU A 170 -43.72 8.75 -44.95
C GLU A 170 -43.38 7.33 -45.43
N GLN A 171 -42.09 7.01 -45.62
CA GLN A 171 -41.65 5.65 -45.95
C GLN A 171 -41.93 4.65 -44.81
N TRP A 172 -41.77 5.09 -43.56
CA TRP A 172 -42.06 4.29 -42.38
C TRP A 172 -43.54 3.88 -42.31
N LYS A 173 -44.45 4.81 -42.62
CA LYS A 173 -45.89 4.53 -42.61
C LYS A 173 -46.35 3.55 -43.70
N ASN A 174 -45.65 3.49 -44.83
CA ASN A 174 -46.05 2.64 -45.96
C ASN A 174 -45.53 1.21 -45.86
N ASN A 175 -44.39 0.99 -45.19
CA ASN A 175 -43.72 -0.32 -45.13
C ASN A 175 -43.79 -1.00 -43.76
N PHE A 176 -44.46 -0.40 -42.77
CA PHE A 176 -44.62 -0.97 -41.44
C PHE A 176 -45.83 -1.92 -41.37
N ASP A 177 -45.58 -3.20 -41.12
CA ASP A 177 -46.61 -4.24 -40.98
C ASP A 177 -47.15 -4.29 -39.53
N GLU A 178 -48.17 -3.48 -39.25
CA GLU A 178 -48.69 -3.23 -37.91
C GLU A 178 -49.28 -4.49 -37.23
N GLU A 179 -49.82 -5.44 -37.99
CA GLU A 179 -50.41 -6.67 -37.44
C GLU A 179 -49.34 -7.60 -36.87
N LYS A 180 -48.24 -7.84 -37.62
CA LYS A 180 -47.15 -8.71 -37.16
C LYS A 180 -46.42 -8.14 -35.95
N PHE A 181 -46.27 -6.81 -35.90
CA PHE A 181 -45.66 -6.14 -34.76
C PHE A 181 -46.49 -6.31 -33.47
N LYS A 182 -47.82 -6.12 -33.55
CA LYS A 182 -48.71 -6.30 -32.39
C LYS A 182 -48.70 -7.73 -31.87
N GLU A 183 -48.77 -8.72 -32.76
CA GLU A 183 -48.76 -10.14 -32.36
C GLU A 183 -47.42 -10.53 -31.71
N GLY A 184 -46.30 -10.04 -32.24
CA GLY A 184 -44.98 -10.27 -31.66
C GLY A 184 -44.81 -9.64 -30.28
N MET A 185 -45.30 -8.41 -30.10
CA MET A 185 -45.23 -7.71 -28.80
C MET A 185 -46.11 -8.35 -27.73
N GLU A 186 -47.30 -8.88 -28.07
CA GLU A 186 -48.14 -9.62 -27.12
C GLU A 186 -47.46 -10.90 -26.63
N LYS A 187 -46.82 -11.66 -27.52
CA LYS A 187 -46.06 -12.86 -27.15
C LYS A 187 -44.85 -12.53 -26.26
N TRP A 188 -44.18 -11.41 -26.55
CA TRP A 188 -43.07 -10.92 -25.76
C TRP A 188 -43.51 -10.48 -24.35
N GLN A 189 -44.63 -9.76 -24.25
CA GLN A 189 -45.20 -9.31 -22.97
C GLN A 189 -45.54 -10.49 -22.05
N LYS A 190 -46.14 -11.57 -22.59
CA LYS A 190 -46.43 -12.79 -21.82
C LYS A 190 -45.17 -13.45 -21.27
N LYS A 191 -44.13 -13.61 -22.10
CA LYS A 191 -42.84 -14.21 -21.68
C LYS A 191 -42.12 -13.37 -20.63
N PHE A 192 -42.20 -12.05 -20.75
CA PHE A 192 -41.61 -11.14 -19.78
C PHE A 192 -42.28 -11.24 -18.41
N GLN A 193 -43.62 -11.30 -18.38
CA GLN A 193 -44.38 -11.45 -17.13
C GLN A 193 -44.06 -12.78 -16.41
N GLU A 194 -43.98 -13.89 -17.14
CA GLU A 194 -43.61 -15.20 -16.56
C GLU A 194 -42.19 -15.21 -15.96
N GLN A 195 -41.22 -14.57 -16.63
CA GLN A 195 -39.84 -14.45 -16.11
C GLN A 195 -39.80 -13.63 -14.81
N GLN A 196 -40.54 -12.52 -14.74
CA GLN A 196 -40.60 -11.69 -13.53
C GLN A 196 -41.24 -12.45 -12.35
N GLN A 197 -42.29 -13.23 -12.61
CA GLN A 197 -42.99 -13.98 -11.56
C GLN A 197 -42.11 -15.10 -10.97
N LYS A 198 -41.36 -15.83 -11.82
CA LYS A 198 -40.36 -16.82 -11.38
C LYS A 198 -39.22 -16.20 -10.56
N LEU A 199 -38.75 -15.01 -10.95
CA LEU A 199 -37.68 -14.29 -10.25
C LEU A 199 -38.13 -13.79 -8.87
N ILE A 200 -39.37 -13.34 -8.72
CA ILE A 200 -39.95 -12.93 -7.44
C ILE A 200 -40.03 -14.12 -6.48
N GLU A 201 -40.45 -15.29 -6.98
CA GLU A 201 -40.55 -16.50 -6.16
C GLU A 201 -39.17 -17.04 -5.70
N LEU A 202 -38.17 -17.02 -6.60
CA LEU A 202 -36.79 -17.38 -6.29
C LEU A 202 -36.14 -16.43 -5.28
N LYS A 203 -36.36 -15.11 -5.43
CA LYS A 203 -35.87 -14.10 -4.47
C LYS A 203 -36.53 -14.26 -3.10
N GLY A 204 -37.82 -14.62 -3.04
CA GLY A 204 -38.54 -14.89 -1.80
C GLY A 204 -37.97 -16.07 -1.02
N LYS A 205 -37.61 -17.16 -1.70
CA LYS A 205 -37.00 -18.36 -1.08
C LYS A 205 -35.56 -18.08 -0.59
N ALA A 206 -34.74 -17.41 -1.40
CA ALA A 206 -33.37 -17.06 -1.03
C ALA A 206 -33.27 -16.05 0.14
N SER A 207 -34.27 -15.17 0.30
CA SER A 207 -34.33 -14.21 1.41
C SER A 207 -34.61 -14.88 2.75
N LYS A 208 -35.48 -15.91 2.78
CA LYS A 208 -35.77 -16.69 4.00
C LYS A 208 -34.55 -17.47 4.49
N GLU A 209 -33.84 -18.15 3.60
CA GLU A 209 -32.63 -18.91 3.96
C GLU A 209 -31.48 -18.03 4.46
N LYS A 210 -31.33 -16.82 3.90
CA LYS A 210 -30.33 -15.85 4.38
C LYS A 210 -30.64 -15.32 5.78
N LYS A 211 -31.93 -15.14 6.11
CA LYS A 211 -32.36 -14.65 7.42
C LYS A 211 -32.09 -15.67 8.53
N GLU A 212 -32.38 -16.95 8.28
CA GLU A 212 -32.09 -18.04 9.23
C GLU A 212 -30.59 -18.24 9.46
N LYS A 213 -29.76 -18.11 8.41
CA LYS A 213 -28.30 -18.18 8.54
C LYS A 213 -27.73 -17.00 9.33
N LYS A 214 -28.29 -15.80 9.17
CA LYS A 214 -27.86 -14.59 9.90
C LYS A 214 -28.19 -14.69 11.39
N GLU A 215 -29.38 -15.16 11.76
CA GLU A 215 -29.77 -15.35 13.16
C GLU A 215 -28.92 -16.44 13.87
N LYS A 216 -28.57 -17.52 13.17
CA LYS A 216 -27.65 -18.54 13.71
C LYS A 216 -26.23 -17.99 13.91
N LYS A 217 -25.77 -17.11 13.01
CA LYS A 217 -24.45 -16.48 13.10
C LYS A 217 -24.39 -15.45 14.24
N GLU A 218 -25.40 -14.60 14.38
CA GLU A 218 -25.48 -13.61 15.48
C GLU A 218 -25.56 -14.27 16.87
N LYS A 219 -26.24 -15.42 16.99
CA LYS A 219 -26.23 -16.21 18.24
C LYS A 219 -24.87 -16.80 18.57
N LYS A 220 -24.08 -17.18 17.56
CA LYS A 220 -22.72 -17.70 17.73
C LYS A 220 -21.73 -16.59 18.11
N GLU A 221 -21.78 -15.47 17.40
CA GLU A 221 -20.97 -14.27 17.68
C GLU A 221 -21.26 -13.71 19.08
N LYS A 222 -22.52 -13.72 19.55
CA LYS A 222 -22.85 -13.33 20.93
C LYS A 222 -22.28 -14.25 22.00
N LYS A 223 -22.16 -15.56 21.73
CA LYS A 223 -21.53 -16.50 22.68
C LYS A 223 -20.02 -16.31 22.71
N GLU A 224 -19.39 -16.20 21.55
CA GLU A 224 -17.94 -15.95 21.42
C GLU A 224 -17.55 -14.59 22.04
N LYS A 225 -18.39 -13.56 21.89
CA LYS A 225 -18.14 -12.26 22.52
C LYS A 225 -18.21 -12.30 24.05
N LYS A 226 -19.15 -13.06 24.63
CA LYS A 226 -19.23 -13.25 26.09
C LYS A 226 -18.02 -14.00 26.65
N GLU A 227 -17.60 -15.07 25.98
CA GLU A 227 -16.38 -15.82 26.39
C GLU A 227 -15.11 -14.97 26.26
N LEU A 228 -15.08 -14.04 25.29
CA LEU A 228 -13.96 -13.11 25.12
C LEU A 228 -13.96 -12.00 26.18
N GLU A 229 -15.12 -11.46 26.54
CA GLU A 229 -15.26 -10.48 27.63
C GLU A 229 -14.80 -11.06 28.97
N GLU A 230 -15.22 -12.28 29.33
CA GLU A 230 -14.77 -12.96 30.55
C GLU A 230 -13.24 -13.21 30.55
N ARG A 231 -12.66 -13.56 29.40
CA ARG A 231 -11.19 -13.72 29.26
C ARG A 231 -10.43 -12.39 29.36
N LEU A 232 -11.01 -11.30 28.87
CA LEU A 232 -10.42 -9.97 28.94
C LEU A 232 -10.45 -9.44 30.37
N GLU A 233 -11.54 -9.64 31.11
CA GLU A 233 -11.63 -9.27 32.53
C GLU A 233 -10.56 -10.00 33.36
N ALA A 234 -10.39 -11.30 33.16
CA ALA A 234 -9.33 -12.07 33.84
C ALA A 234 -7.91 -11.60 33.48
N LEU A 235 -7.69 -11.14 32.24
CA LEU A 235 -6.40 -10.57 31.80
C LEU A 235 -6.15 -9.18 32.37
N VAL A 236 -7.21 -8.37 32.57
CA VAL A 236 -7.12 -7.05 33.19
C VAL A 236 -6.75 -7.16 34.67
N GLU A 237 -7.35 -8.11 35.41
CA GLU A 237 -6.96 -8.39 36.80
C GLU A 237 -5.49 -8.83 36.92
N LEU A 238 -5.02 -9.69 36.01
CA LEU A 238 -3.61 -10.09 35.96
C LEU A 238 -2.67 -8.93 35.61
N ALA A 239 -3.12 -8.01 34.74
CA ALA A 239 -2.36 -6.83 34.35
C ALA A 239 -2.28 -5.78 35.47
N GLU A 240 -3.29 -5.66 36.33
CA GLU A 240 -3.25 -4.77 37.50
C GLU A 240 -2.24 -5.26 38.54
N ILE A 241 -2.18 -6.57 38.80
CA ILE A 241 -1.15 -7.19 39.65
C ILE A 241 0.26 -6.99 39.06
N GLY A 242 0.40 -7.03 37.73
CA GLY A 242 1.66 -6.76 37.03
C GLY A 242 2.12 -5.29 37.09
N LYS A 243 1.18 -4.34 37.06
CA LYS A 243 1.49 -2.89 37.13
C LYS A 243 2.05 -2.46 38.49
N GLU A 244 1.66 -3.12 39.58
CA GLU A 244 2.27 -2.88 40.90
C GLU A 244 3.71 -3.40 40.95
N PHE A 245 3.98 -4.56 40.34
CA PHE A 245 5.33 -5.15 40.28
C PHE A 245 6.29 -4.36 39.37
N GLU A 246 5.77 -3.73 38.31
CA GLU A 246 6.57 -2.91 37.39
C GLU A 246 6.92 -1.53 37.95
N LYS A 247 6.06 -0.91 38.79
CA LYS A 247 6.33 0.41 39.37
C LYS A 247 7.54 0.41 40.32
N ASP A 248 7.68 -0.61 41.16
CA ASP A 248 8.81 -0.73 42.09
C ASP A 248 10.11 -1.05 41.37
N LYS A 249 10.06 -1.88 40.32
CA LYS A 249 11.24 -2.23 39.53
C LYS A 249 11.72 -1.05 38.67
N LEU A 250 10.80 -0.23 38.15
CA LEU A 250 11.10 0.95 37.35
C LEU A 250 11.70 2.09 38.19
N LYS A 251 11.29 2.24 39.45
CA LYS A 251 11.84 3.25 40.38
C LYS A 251 13.32 3.02 40.68
N ASN A 252 13.68 1.77 40.99
CA ASN A 252 15.08 1.39 41.28
C ASN A 252 15.98 1.51 40.03
N LEU A 253 15.43 1.24 38.84
CA LEU A 253 16.15 1.38 37.56
C LEU A 253 16.37 2.85 37.13
N LEU A 254 15.47 3.76 37.53
CA LEU A 254 15.59 5.19 37.24
C LEU A 254 16.66 5.88 38.11
N GLU A 255 16.79 5.47 39.38
CA GLU A 255 17.87 5.94 40.26
C GLU A 255 19.26 5.46 39.80
N GLU A 256 19.37 4.22 39.35
CA GLU A 256 20.63 3.65 38.81
C GLU A 256 21.03 4.31 37.47
N LYS A 257 20.07 4.67 36.62
CA LYS A 257 20.32 5.39 35.36
C LYS A 257 20.60 6.87 35.54
N GLY A 258 20.08 7.51 36.59
CA GLY A 258 20.35 8.92 36.89
C GLY A 258 21.82 9.18 37.21
N GLN A 259 22.44 8.29 37.99
CA GLN A 259 23.87 8.36 38.33
C GLN A 259 24.78 8.09 37.12
N LEU A 260 24.31 7.29 36.15
CA LEU A 260 25.05 7.00 34.92
C LEU A 260 24.99 8.16 33.91
N LEU A 261 23.86 8.89 33.85
CA LEU A 261 23.71 10.07 32.99
C LEU A 261 24.59 11.24 33.42
N GLU A 262 24.72 11.45 34.73
CA GLU A 262 25.56 12.52 35.29
C GLU A 262 27.06 12.29 34.98
N LEU A 263 27.49 11.02 34.87
CA LEU A 263 28.84 10.63 34.45
C LEU A 263 29.09 10.86 32.94
N LEU A 264 28.03 10.74 32.12
CA LEU A 264 28.10 10.85 30.66
C LEU A 264 28.02 12.31 30.17
N GLU A 265 27.32 13.19 30.90
CA GLU A 265 27.23 14.62 30.60
C GLU A 265 28.58 15.37 30.80
N MET A 266 29.50 14.82 31.60
CA MET A 266 30.85 15.36 31.78
C MET A 266 31.81 15.12 30.59
N GLN A 267 31.51 14.21 29.65
CA GLN A 267 32.43 13.85 28.55
C GLN A 267 31.97 14.29 27.14
N GLY A 268 30.79 14.90 26.99
CA GLY A 268 30.13 15.07 25.68
C GLY A 268 30.08 16.47 25.08
N LYS A 269 31.07 17.36 25.31
CA LYS A 269 31.20 18.59 24.51
C LYS A 269 32.11 18.32 23.31
N LEU A 270 31.54 18.15 22.10
CA LEU A 270 32.15 18.50 20.81
C LEU A 270 31.17 18.22 19.64
N GLN A 271 31.07 19.20 18.74
CA GLN A 271 30.20 19.27 17.58
C GLN A 271 30.62 18.32 16.42
N GLY A 272 29.65 17.99 15.55
CA GLY A 272 29.90 17.92 14.10
C GLY A 272 29.56 16.61 13.37
N ASN A 273 28.78 16.77 12.29
CA ASN A 273 28.63 15.90 11.11
C ASN A 273 27.90 14.55 11.29
N VAL A 274 26.62 14.56 10.91
CA VAL A 274 25.79 13.35 10.77
C VAL A 274 26.31 12.51 9.61
N LYS A 275 27.06 11.45 9.93
CA LYS A 275 27.19 10.25 9.09
C LYS A 275 26.10 9.27 9.51
N PHE A 276 25.29 8.85 8.54
CA PHE A 276 24.27 7.82 8.74
C PHE A 276 24.93 6.51 9.20
N HIS A 277 24.76 6.15 10.47
CA HIS A 277 24.98 4.79 10.94
C HIS A 277 23.65 4.06 10.84
N LEU A 278 23.44 3.35 9.73
CA LEU A 278 22.39 2.35 9.60
C LEU A 278 22.73 1.20 10.55
N ASN A 279 21.89 0.92 11.55
CA ASN A 279 21.90 -0.36 12.25
C ASN A 279 21.07 -1.35 11.42
N PRO A 280 21.67 -2.35 10.73
CA PRO A 280 20.93 -3.37 9.99
C PRO A 280 20.37 -4.40 10.97
N GLY A 281 19.22 -4.08 11.56
CA GLY A 281 18.59 -4.89 12.61
C GLY A 281 17.51 -5.84 12.10
N ASN A 282 17.69 -6.48 10.94
CA ASN A 282 17.03 -7.74 10.56
C ASN A 282 17.60 -8.22 9.22
N ASP A 283 18.57 -9.13 9.26
CA ASP A 283 18.91 -9.87 8.06
C ASP A 283 17.70 -10.68 7.60
N ASN A 284 17.26 -10.52 6.34
CA ASN A 284 16.24 -11.35 5.71
C ASN A 284 16.78 -12.78 5.52
N ILE A 285 16.74 -13.54 6.61
CA ILE A 285 17.22 -14.91 6.70
C ILE A 285 16.05 -15.86 6.42
N PHE A 286 16.14 -16.59 5.32
CA PHE A 286 15.18 -17.63 4.98
C PHE A 286 15.62 -18.96 5.59
N PHE A 287 14.71 -19.64 6.29
CA PHE A 287 14.96 -20.96 6.85
C PHE A 287 14.46 -22.02 5.89
N LEU A 288 15.36 -22.82 5.33
CA LEU A 288 14.97 -24.04 4.60
C LEU A 288 15.21 -25.26 5.49
N SER A 289 14.21 -26.12 5.57
CA SER A 289 14.35 -27.46 6.14
C SER A 289 14.77 -28.41 5.02
N ASN A 290 15.96 -28.99 5.14
CA ASN A 290 16.37 -30.15 4.35
C ASN A 290 16.89 -31.21 5.33
N ASN A 291 16.29 -32.40 5.35
CA ASN A 291 16.63 -33.50 6.25
C ASN A 291 16.73 -33.11 7.75
N GLY A 292 15.82 -32.25 8.24
CA GLY A 292 15.77 -31.86 9.66
C GLY A 292 16.80 -30.81 10.09
N LYS A 293 17.63 -30.29 9.18
CA LYS A 293 18.50 -29.13 9.42
C LYS A 293 17.84 -27.85 8.90
N HIS A 294 17.79 -26.83 9.75
CA HIS A 294 17.37 -25.48 9.38
C HIS A 294 18.57 -24.69 8.89
N LEU A 295 18.71 -24.56 7.57
CA LEU A 295 19.78 -23.76 6.97
C LEU A 295 19.28 -22.33 6.76
N LYS A 296 20.09 -21.37 7.22
CA LYS A 296 19.87 -19.93 7.03
C LYS A 296 20.41 -19.53 5.68
N VAL A 297 19.52 -19.10 4.79
CA VAL A 297 19.84 -18.70 3.41
C VAL A 297 19.52 -17.22 3.24
N LYS A 298 20.46 -16.45 2.72
CA LYS A 298 20.27 -15.06 2.28
C LYS A 298 20.48 -14.99 0.77
N LYS A 299 19.53 -14.36 0.08
CA LYS A 299 19.53 -14.21 -1.38
C LYS A 299 19.53 -12.72 -1.70
N THR A 300 20.50 -12.29 -2.51
CA THR A 300 20.65 -10.89 -2.88
C THR A 300 20.87 -10.75 -4.38
N ILE A 301 20.15 -9.85 -5.02
CA ILE A 301 20.25 -9.54 -6.45
C ILE A 301 20.67 -8.06 -6.55
N LYS A 302 21.93 -7.81 -6.91
CA LYS A 302 22.44 -6.46 -7.16
C LYS A 302 22.34 -6.12 -8.64
N ILE A 303 21.74 -4.99 -8.98
CA ILE A 303 21.49 -4.56 -10.35
C ILE A 303 22.10 -3.18 -10.55
N LYS A 304 23.08 -3.08 -11.46
CA LYS A 304 23.62 -1.81 -11.94
C LYS A 304 23.02 -1.48 -13.29
N MET A 305 22.45 -0.28 -13.44
CA MET A 305 21.69 0.10 -14.63
C MET A 305 21.93 1.55 -15.08
N PRO A 306 21.61 1.90 -16.33
CA PRO A 306 21.63 3.30 -16.77
C PRO A 306 20.68 4.18 -15.92
N LYS A 307 21.03 5.44 -15.69
CA LYS A 307 20.21 6.38 -14.89
C LYS A 307 18.77 6.57 -15.38
N LYS A 308 18.52 6.45 -16.69
CA LYS A 308 17.21 6.66 -17.31
C LYS A 308 16.39 5.38 -17.48
N ALA A 309 16.85 4.27 -16.91
CA ALA A 309 16.16 3.00 -17.01
C ALA A 309 14.82 3.04 -16.27
N LYS A 310 13.79 2.44 -16.86
CA LYS A 310 12.44 2.34 -16.29
C LYS A 310 12.34 1.07 -15.45
N LEU A 311 11.93 1.20 -14.19
CA LEU A 311 11.81 0.07 -13.27
C LEU A 311 10.36 -0.42 -13.17
N LYS A 312 10.15 -1.70 -13.43
CA LYS A 312 8.91 -2.44 -13.13
C LYS A 312 9.23 -3.52 -12.11
N LEU A 313 8.79 -3.36 -10.87
CA LEU A 313 9.14 -4.23 -9.75
C LEU A 313 7.91 -4.97 -9.23
N ASN A 314 8.08 -6.26 -8.99
CA ASN A 314 7.13 -7.12 -8.30
C ASN A 314 7.92 -8.01 -7.35
N VAL A 315 8.01 -7.58 -6.09
CA VAL A 315 8.89 -8.19 -5.09
C VAL A 315 8.04 -8.68 -3.92
N ARG A 316 8.25 -9.95 -3.54
CA ARG A 316 7.56 -10.58 -2.41
C ARG A 316 8.57 -11.11 -1.40
N HIS A 317 8.36 -10.82 -0.11
CA HIS A 317 9.21 -11.32 0.99
C HIS A 317 10.70 -10.98 0.77
N GLY A 318 11.09 -9.73 0.94
CA GLY A 318 12.49 -9.33 0.77
C GLY A 318 12.70 -7.85 1.08
N GLU A 319 13.83 -7.32 0.65
CA GLU A 319 14.13 -5.90 0.74
C GLU A 319 14.39 -5.32 -0.64
N VAL A 320 13.90 -4.11 -0.91
CA VAL A 320 14.23 -3.34 -2.10
C VAL A 320 14.99 -2.10 -1.67
N THR A 321 16.24 -2.00 -2.09
CA THR A 321 17.11 -0.87 -1.79
C THR A 321 17.50 -0.14 -3.06
N ILE A 322 17.21 1.15 -3.12
CA ILE A 322 17.48 2.04 -4.25
C ILE A 322 18.44 3.14 -3.78
N ALA A 323 19.74 2.93 -4.03
CA ALA A 323 20.80 3.82 -3.56
C ALA A 323 20.95 5.10 -4.39
N SER A 324 20.33 5.14 -5.57
CA SER A 324 20.42 6.24 -6.54
C SER A 324 19.05 6.85 -6.84
N THR A 325 19.01 7.91 -7.63
CA THR A 325 17.76 8.46 -8.18
C THR A 325 17.11 7.47 -9.13
N SER A 326 15.82 7.23 -8.92
CA SER A 326 14.99 6.39 -9.78
C SER A 326 13.79 7.19 -10.27
N GLU A 327 13.63 7.28 -11.59
CA GLU A 327 12.53 8.00 -12.23
C GLU A 327 11.47 7.03 -12.78
N ASN A 328 10.19 7.38 -12.61
CA ASN A 328 9.04 6.68 -13.19
C ASN A 328 8.99 5.18 -12.83
N ILE A 329 9.14 4.87 -11.54
CA ILE A 329 9.09 3.49 -11.04
C ILE A 329 7.64 3.01 -11.02
N ASN A 330 7.40 1.78 -11.48
CA ASN A 330 6.19 1.04 -11.18
C ASN A 330 6.55 -0.13 -10.27
N ALA A 331 6.14 -0.11 -8.99
CA ALA A 331 6.51 -1.13 -8.03
C ALA A 331 5.29 -1.69 -7.29
N LYS A 332 5.25 -3.02 -7.15
CA LYS A 332 4.35 -3.76 -6.27
C LYS A 332 5.18 -4.58 -5.29
N LEU A 333 5.09 -4.23 -4.02
CA LEU A 333 5.91 -4.79 -2.94
C LEU A 333 4.99 -5.43 -1.90
N SER A 334 5.18 -6.71 -1.59
CA SER A 334 4.35 -7.41 -0.60
C SER A 334 5.22 -8.13 0.41
N HIS A 335 5.10 -7.77 1.69
CA HIS A 335 6.05 -8.18 2.72
C HIS A 335 7.49 -7.85 2.32
N ALA A 336 7.67 -6.75 1.59
CA ALA A 336 8.97 -6.33 1.11
C ALA A 336 9.27 -4.89 1.52
N ALA A 337 10.34 -4.69 2.29
CA ALA A 337 10.74 -3.38 2.76
C ALA A 337 11.26 -2.53 1.60
N LEU A 338 11.06 -1.21 1.66
CA LEU A 338 11.57 -0.28 0.65
C LEU A 338 12.47 0.76 1.31
N TYR A 339 13.72 0.81 0.87
CA TYR A 339 14.68 1.86 1.23
C TYR A 339 15.11 2.60 -0.03
N ALA A 340 14.72 3.87 -0.15
CA ALA A 340 15.04 4.67 -1.33
C ALA A 340 15.63 6.02 -0.95
N THR A 341 16.65 6.44 -1.71
CA THR A 341 17.26 7.76 -1.52
C THR A 341 16.41 8.83 -2.20
N VAL A 342 16.16 8.71 -3.52
CA VAL A 342 15.36 9.68 -4.28
C VAL A 342 14.38 8.94 -5.19
N ILE A 343 13.10 9.25 -5.03
CA ILE A 343 12.01 8.79 -5.89
C ILE A 343 11.46 9.98 -6.66
N ASP A 344 11.40 9.87 -7.99
CA ASP A 344 10.98 10.96 -8.87
C ASP A 344 10.17 10.44 -10.07
N GLY A 345 9.51 11.36 -10.78
CA GLY A 345 8.74 11.11 -11.99
C GLY A 345 7.23 11.07 -11.75
N ALA A 346 6.49 11.83 -12.56
CA ALA A 346 5.03 11.91 -12.48
C ALA A 346 4.32 10.57 -12.73
N ASN A 347 4.97 9.64 -13.46
CA ASN A 347 4.42 8.30 -13.71
C ASN A 347 4.88 7.27 -12.66
N THR A 348 5.48 7.70 -11.55
CA THR A 348 5.86 6.80 -10.47
C THR A 348 4.63 6.34 -9.71
N THR A 349 4.48 5.01 -9.59
CA THR A 349 3.43 4.35 -8.83
C THR A 349 4.04 3.25 -7.97
N ILE A 350 4.00 3.41 -6.66
CA ILE A 350 4.51 2.41 -5.71
C ILE A 350 3.37 1.93 -4.84
N GLU A 351 3.07 0.64 -4.90
CA GLU A 351 2.13 -0.04 -4.02
C GLU A 351 2.90 -0.99 -3.12
N THR A 352 2.73 -0.86 -1.81
CA THR A 352 3.43 -1.68 -0.83
C THR A 352 2.54 -2.09 0.32
N SER A 353 2.76 -3.30 0.84
CA SER A 353 1.97 -3.87 1.93
C SER A 353 2.82 -4.65 2.92
N TYR A 354 2.43 -4.57 4.20
CA TYR A 354 2.97 -5.38 5.32
C TYR A 354 4.46 -5.21 5.64
N ALA A 355 5.15 -4.23 5.07
CA ALA A 355 6.58 -4.01 5.30
C ALA A 355 6.94 -2.52 5.32
N PRO A 356 7.95 -2.13 6.10
CA PRO A 356 8.27 -0.72 6.32
C PRO A 356 8.84 -0.04 5.07
N ILE A 357 8.67 1.28 5.03
CA ILE A 357 9.13 2.13 3.94
C ILE A 357 9.94 3.29 4.51
N TYR A 358 11.10 3.53 3.92
CA TYR A 358 11.94 4.67 4.22
C TYR A 358 12.36 5.33 2.90
N VAL A 359 11.90 6.56 2.68
CA VAL A 359 12.29 7.37 1.51
C VAL A 359 12.88 8.67 1.99
N SER A 360 14.12 8.97 1.56
CA SER A 360 14.78 10.22 1.97
C SER A 360 14.20 11.43 1.24
N GLN A 361 13.99 11.32 -0.08
CA GLN A 361 13.41 12.38 -0.90
C GLN A 361 12.38 11.82 -1.88
N TRP A 362 11.15 12.31 -1.78
CA TRP A 362 10.05 12.01 -2.69
C TRP A 362 9.71 13.27 -3.49
N ASN A 363 10.02 13.28 -4.79
CA ASN A 363 9.83 14.47 -5.62
C ASN A 363 8.44 14.53 -6.24
N ASN A 364 7.98 13.42 -6.83
CA ASN A 364 6.70 13.30 -7.51
C ASN A 364 6.31 11.81 -7.61
N GLY A 365 5.00 11.53 -7.67
CA GLY A 365 4.44 10.20 -7.87
C GLY A 365 3.32 9.85 -6.90
N ALA A 366 2.77 8.65 -7.08
CA ALA A 366 1.74 8.06 -6.23
C ALA A 366 2.31 6.94 -5.34
N LEU A 367 1.97 6.99 -4.06
CA LEU A 367 2.31 5.98 -3.06
C LEU A 367 1.04 5.40 -2.46
N LYS A 368 0.88 4.08 -2.53
CA LYS A 368 -0.20 3.34 -1.88
C LYS A 368 0.38 2.38 -0.86
N VAL A 369 -0.05 2.49 0.38
CA VAL A 369 0.44 1.69 1.51
C VAL A 369 -0.73 0.97 2.19
N ASN A 370 -0.60 -0.34 2.39
CA ASN A 370 -1.63 -1.15 3.05
C ASN A 370 -1.04 -1.95 4.20
N PHE A 371 -1.59 -1.79 5.40
CA PHE A 371 -1.16 -2.54 6.59
C PHE A 371 0.34 -2.38 6.89
N VAL A 372 0.88 -1.17 6.70
CA VAL A 372 2.30 -0.88 6.92
C VAL A 372 2.49 -0.19 8.27
N GLU A 373 3.26 -0.81 9.15
CA GLU A 373 3.48 -0.28 10.50
C GLU A 373 4.26 1.04 10.50
N ASN A 374 5.24 1.20 9.61
CA ASN A 374 6.12 2.37 9.58
C ASN A 374 6.36 2.84 8.13
N VAL A 375 5.74 3.97 7.77
CA VAL A 375 6.00 4.68 6.52
C VAL A 375 6.68 6.00 6.87
N ASN A 376 7.95 6.13 6.52
CA ASN A 376 8.76 7.31 6.82
C ASN A 376 9.22 7.98 5.52
N LEU A 377 8.68 9.16 5.24
CA LEU A 377 9.06 10.01 4.12
C LEU A 377 9.75 11.25 4.66
N HIS A 378 11.05 11.39 4.49
CA HIS A 378 11.80 12.47 5.14
C HIS A 378 11.52 13.84 4.51
N SER A 379 11.70 13.98 3.19
CA SER A 379 11.33 15.19 2.44
C SER A 379 10.43 14.82 1.27
N VAL A 380 9.30 15.49 1.14
CA VAL A 380 8.29 15.25 0.09
C VAL A 380 8.05 16.57 -0.63
N ASN A 381 8.20 16.64 -1.94
CA ASN A 381 7.88 17.83 -2.73
C ASN A 381 6.41 17.78 -3.19
N ASP A 382 6.07 16.82 -4.06
CA ASP A 382 4.71 16.57 -4.56
C ASP A 382 4.34 15.09 -4.34
N ILE A 383 3.18 14.80 -3.73
CA ILE A 383 2.76 13.40 -3.48
C ILE A 383 1.25 13.19 -3.62
N ASN A 384 0.88 12.04 -4.17
CA ASN A 384 -0.44 11.44 -4.00
C ASN A 384 -0.30 10.18 -3.12
N LEU A 385 -0.78 10.25 -1.88
CA LEU A 385 -0.61 9.19 -0.89
C LEU A 385 -1.98 8.58 -0.54
N MET A 386 -2.07 7.25 -0.65
CA MET A 386 -3.20 6.46 -0.16
C MET A 386 -2.73 5.49 0.92
N SER A 387 -3.23 5.68 2.13
CA SER A 387 -2.92 4.86 3.29
C SER A 387 -4.13 4.07 3.76
N ASN A 388 -3.98 2.77 3.90
CA ASN A 388 -4.96 1.90 4.54
C ASN A 388 -4.30 1.17 5.71
N SER A 389 -4.83 1.34 6.92
CA SER A 389 -4.35 0.67 8.14
C SER A 389 -2.84 0.83 8.34
N SER A 390 -2.30 2.02 8.09
CA SER A 390 -0.85 2.28 8.10
C SER A 390 -0.51 3.53 8.90
N LYS A 391 0.71 3.58 9.46
CA LYS A 391 1.23 4.75 10.17
C LYS A 391 2.18 5.51 9.26
N VAL A 392 1.81 6.72 8.89
CA VAL A 392 2.54 7.58 7.96
C VAL A 392 3.17 8.74 8.70
N THR A 393 4.47 8.90 8.54
CA THR A 393 5.24 10.04 9.01
C THR A 393 5.90 10.74 7.82
N ILE A 394 5.57 12.02 7.64
CA ILE A 394 6.18 12.93 6.67
C ILE A 394 7.02 13.95 7.45
N GLY A 395 8.31 14.01 7.17
CA GLY A 395 9.24 14.96 7.79
C GLY A 395 8.96 16.40 7.32
N THR A 396 9.02 16.65 6.02
CA THR A 396 8.67 17.95 5.43
C THR A 396 7.86 17.76 4.14
N LEU A 397 6.71 18.42 4.05
CA LEU A 397 5.93 18.55 2.82
C LEU A 397 6.23 19.88 2.14
N GLY A 398 6.69 19.87 0.89
CA GLY A 398 7.29 21.01 0.20
C GLY A 398 6.29 21.86 -0.58
N LYS A 399 5.56 21.27 -1.53
CA LYS A 399 4.70 21.98 -2.48
C LYS A 399 3.26 21.53 -2.44
N GLU A 400 2.99 20.30 -2.88
CA GLU A 400 1.63 19.79 -3.05
C GLU A 400 1.48 18.41 -2.40
N GLY A 401 0.36 18.17 -1.71
CA GLY A 401 0.10 16.87 -1.09
C GLY A 401 -1.37 16.53 -1.15
N ILE A 402 -1.69 15.41 -1.78
CA ILE A 402 -3.03 14.79 -1.74
C ILE A 402 -2.88 13.52 -0.91
N ILE A 403 -3.43 13.52 0.29
CA ILE A 403 -3.24 12.44 1.27
C ILE A 403 -4.60 11.87 1.66
N SER A 404 -4.76 10.57 1.50
CA SER A 404 -5.95 9.84 1.96
C SER A 404 -5.55 8.75 2.96
N GLY A 405 -6.30 8.65 4.04
CA GLY A 405 -6.08 7.69 5.12
C GLY A 405 -7.37 6.97 5.51
N THR A 406 -7.32 5.64 5.57
CA THR A 406 -8.41 4.79 6.05
C THR A 406 -7.86 3.85 7.12
N PHE A 407 -8.17 4.12 8.38
CA PHE A 407 -7.55 3.52 9.57
C PHE A 407 -6.03 3.80 9.68
N GLY A 408 -5.60 4.30 10.84
CA GLY A 408 -4.17 4.50 11.15
C GLY A 408 -3.85 5.90 11.64
N ASN A 409 -2.63 6.37 11.36
CA ASN A 409 -2.13 7.65 11.84
C ASN A 409 -1.37 8.38 10.76
N LEU A 410 -1.56 9.70 10.68
CA LEU A 410 -0.82 10.61 9.83
C LEU A 410 -0.08 11.64 10.68
N LEU A 411 1.24 11.73 10.52
CA LEU A 411 2.08 12.73 11.17
C LEU A 411 2.81 13.53 10.08
N ILE A 412 2.60 14.85 10.05
CA ILE A 412 3.34 15.78 9.20
C ILE A 412 4.12 16.71 10.12
N HIS A 413 5.44 16.53 10.16
CA HIS A 413 6.32 17.30 11.05
C HIS A 413 6.56 18.73 10.58
N ASN A 414 6.48 19.03 9.29
CA ASN A 414 6.67 20.39 8.81
C ASN A 414 6.04 20.55 7.43
N ILE A 415 5.51 21.75 7.17
CA ILE A 415 5.05 22.17 5.85
C ILE A 415 5.99 23.29 5.38
N GLY A 416 6.41 23.22 4.12
CA GLY A 416 7.29 24.18 3.49
C GLY A 416 6.64 25.56 3.42
N GLU A 417 7.42 26.62 3.58
CA GLU A 417 6.88 27.99 3.60
C GLU A 417 6.29 28.43 2.25
N ASN A 418 6.65 27.74 1.16
CA ASN A 418 6.18 28.00 -0.20
C ASN A 418 5.22 26.90 -0.72
N PHE A 419 4.57 26.17 0.19
CA PHE A 419 3.59 25.16 -0.22
C PHE A 419 2.39 25.81 -0.92
N LYS A 420 1.73 25.05 -1.79
CA LYS A 420 0.55 25.50 -2.53
C LYS A 420 -0.71 24.86 -1.99
N THR A 421 -0.78 23.52 -1.98
CA THR A 421 -2.01 22.81 -1.61
C THR A 421 -1.69 21.59 -0.77
N LEU A 422 -2.48 21.39 0.28
CA LEU A 422 -2.48 20.18 1.09
C LEU A 422 -3.92 19.74 1.27
N ASP A 423 -4.31 18.72 0.53
CA ASP A 423 -5.63 18.11 0.58
C ASP A 423 -5.55 16.80 1.35
N ILE A 424 -6.31 16.69 2.43
CA ILE A 424 -6.29 15.53 3.32
C ILE A 424 -7.70 14.98 3.47
N ILE A 425 -7.85 13.67 3.25
CA ILE A 425 -9.10 12.93 3.44
C ILE A 425 -8.84 11.81 4.45
N LEU A 426 -9.53 11.86 5.59
CA LEU A 426 -9.34 10.93 6.71
C LEU A 426 -10.64 10.21 7.03
N GLU A 427 -10.59 8.89 7.12
CA GLU A 427 -11.65 8.06 7.66
C GLU A 427 -11.07 7.13 8.74
N ASN A 428 -11.55 7.25 9.98
CA ASN A 428 -11.03 6.53 11.15
C ASN A 428 -9.50 6.68 11.33
N THR A 429 -8.94 7.83 10.99
CA THR A 429 -7.49 8.06 10.94
C THR A 429 -7.13 9.36 11.63
N ASP A 430 -6.31 9.27 12.67
CA ASP A 430 -5.90 10.48 13.41
C ASP A 430 -4.74 11.17 12.71
N ALA A 431 -4.77 12.51 12.69
CA ALA A 431 -3.75 13.33 12.07
C ALA A 431 -3.13 14.34 13.03
N ARG A 432 -1.80 14.45 13.02
CA ARG A 432 -1.04 15.51 13.68
C ARG A 432 -0.22 16.26 12.64
N ILE A 433 -0.44 17.55 12.53
CA ILE A 433 0.18 18.37 11.47
C ILE A 433 0.79 19.61 12.11
N GLN A 434 2.07 19.86 11.86
CA GLN A 434 2.70 21.13 12.20
C GLN A 434 2.51 22.13 11.07
N LEU A 435 1.85 23.25 11.37
CA LEU A 435 1.52 24.31 10.43
C LEU A 435 2.75 25.15 10.08
N PRO A 436 2.86 25.67 8.85
CA PRO A 436 3.96 26.55 8.45
C PRO A 436 3.83 27.92 9.10
N ALA A 437 4.91 28.71 9.11
CA ALA A 437 4.84 30.11 9.53
C ALA A 437 4.25 31.02 8.45
N ALA A 438 4.23 30.57 7.19
CA ALA A 438 3.67 31.25 6.03
C ALA A 438 2.16 31.54 6.16
N ALA A 439 1.67 32.35 5.23
CA ALA A 439 0.25 32.65 5.13
C ALA A 439 -0.49 31.55 4.37
N PHE A 440 -1.62 31.09 4.89
CA PHE A 440 -2.43 30.05 4.26
C PHE A 440 -3.90 30.17 4.63
N LYS A 441 -4.75 29.57 3.81
CA LYS A 441 -6.17 29.35 4.10
C LYS A 441 -6.37 27.93 4.63
N LEU A 442 -7.21 27.80 5.66
CA LEU A 442 -7.61 26.53 6.24
C LEU A 442 -9.09 26.30 5.97
N TYR A 443 -9.39 25.15 5.39
CA TYR A 443 -10.74 24.63 5.30
C TYR A 443 -10.82 23.24 5.91
N TYR A 444 -11.67 23.08 6.91
CA TYR A 444 -11.90 21.78 7.54
C TYR A 444 -13.39 21.44 7.53
N ILE A 445 -13.69 20.21 7.15
CA ILE A 445 -15.01 19.58 7.29
C ILE A 445 -14.81 18.30 8.10
N GLY A 446 -15.40 18.24 9.28
CA GLY A 446 -15.42 17.07 10.14
C GLY A 446 -16.82 16.49 10.26
N SER A 447 -16.98 15.17 10.11
CA SER A 447 -18.19 14.42 10.46
C SER A 447 -17.87 13.45 11.60
N ASN A 448 -18.53 13.60 12.75
CA ASN A 448 -18.23 12.89 14.01
C ASN A 448 -16.73 12.91 14.33
N SER A 449 -16.09 14.06 14.11
CA SER A 449 -14.65 14.26 14.18
C SER A 449 -14.33 15.49 15.01
N SER A 450 -13.15 15.52 15.60
CA SER A 450 -12.63 16.66 16.36
C SER A 450 -11.48 17.32 15.62
N ILE A 451 -11.34 18.64 15.81
CA ILE A 451 -10.19 19.40 15.35
C ILE A 451 -9.69 20.30 16.49
N SER A 452 -8.37 20.38 16.63
CA SER A 452 -7.68 21.38 17.45
C SER A 452 -6.71 22.16 16.56
N PHE A 453 -6.64 23.48 16.74
CA PHE A 453 -5.75 24.36 16.00
C PHE A 453 -5.26 25.51 16.89
N PRO A 454 -4.06 26.06 16.64
CA PRO A 454 -3.50 27.14 17.47
C PRO A 454 -4.23 28.46 17.23
N GLU A 455 -4.12 29.39 18.20
CA GLU A 455 -4.65 30.75 18.11
C GLU A 455 -4.11 31.57 16.92
N THR A 456 -3.01 31.11 16.29
CA THR A 456 -2.47 31.75 15.09
C THR A 456 -3.39 31.62 13.87
N VAL A 457 -4.34 30.67 13.90
CA VAL A 457 -5.35 30.51 12.86
C VAL A 457 -6.59 31.34 13.23
N ILE A 458 -6.82 32.40 12.47
CA ILE A 458 -7.96 33.30 12.63
C ILE A 458 -9.10 32.79 11.77
N GLY A 459 -10.26 32.50 12.36
CA GLY A 459 -11.37 31.91 11.61
C GLY A 459 -12.67 31.78 12.38
N SER A 460 -13.68 31.28 11.69
CA SER A 460 -14.97 30.90 12.27
C SER A 460 -15.07 29.38 12.36
N GLU A 461 -15.50 28.87 13.51
CA GLU A 461 -15.91 27.49 13.70
C GLU A 461 -17.45 27.43 13.76
N ASN A 462 -18.05 26.64 12.88
CA ASN A 462 -19.47 26.33 12.90
C ASN A 462 -19.64 24.86 13.28
N LYS A 463 -20.19 24.63 14.48
CA LYS A 463 -20.37 23.29 15.02
C LYS A 463 -21.86 22.95 15.11
N THR A 464 -22.21 21.80 14.58
CA THR A 464 -23.54 21.16 14.71
C THR A 464 -23.40 19.90 15.56
N GLN A 465 -24.49 19.18 15.82
CA GLN A 465 -24.46 17.95 16.60
C GLN A 465 -23.51 16.88 16.04
N PHE A 466 -23.35 16.81 14.72
CA PHE A 466 -22.57 15.76 14.05
C PHE A 466 -21.45 16.28 13.14
N ASN A 467 -21.50 17.56 12.74
CA ASN A 467 -20.54 18.12 11.81
C ASN A 467 -19.90 19.39 12.36
N THR A 468 -18.60 19.55 12.06
CA THR A 468 -17.81 20.73 12.39
C THR A 468 -17.23 21.29 11.10
N ILE A 469 -17.45 22.57 10.83
CA ILE A 469 -16.87 23.27 9.69
C ILE A 469 -16.00 24.41 10.21
N VAL A 470 -14.72 24.41 9.85
CA VAL A 470 -13.79 25.50 10.17
C VAL A 470 -13.38 26.17 8.88
N ARG A 471 -13.51 27.50 8.86
CA ARG A 471 -12.96 28.38 7.82
C ARG A 471 -12.03 29.35 8.50
N GLY A 472 -10.73 29.21 8.24
CA GLY A 472 -9.72 30.04 8.87
C GLY A 472 -8.60 30.41 7.91
N TYR A 473 -7.71 31.26 8.39
CA TYR A 473 -6.49 31.63 7.70
C TYR A 473 -5.41 32.00 8.71
N GLN A 474 -4.16 31.99 8.26
CA GLN A 474 -3.03 32.50 9.01
C GLN A 474 -2.38 33.66 8.26
N LYS A 475 -2.05 34.74 8.96
CA LYS A 475 -1.47 36.01 8.44
C LYS A 475 -2.35 36.78 7.44
N ASN A 476 -2.75 36.20 6.32
CA ASN A 476 -3.66 36.83 5.36
C ASN A 476 -4.67 35.83 4.78
N ASN A 477 -5.84 36.32 4.38
CA ASN A 477 -6.93 35.52 3.81
C ASN A 477 -6.88 35.45 2.26
N THR A 478 -5.93 36.14 1.63
CA THR A 478 -5.73 36.17 0.18
C THR A 478 -4.55 35.30 -0.28
N SER A 479 -4.00 34.47 0.60
CA SER A 479 -2.93 33.53 0.22
C SER A 479 -3.41 32.57 -0.87
N GLY A 480 -2.51 32.26 -1.81
CA GLY A 480 -2.69 31.17 -2.77
C GLY A 480 -2.45 29.79 -2.15
N SER A 481 -1.92 29.72 -0.92
CA SER A 481 -1.65 28.47 -0.21
C SER A 481 -2.87 28.00 0.58
N GLU A 482 -3.23 26.73 0.44
CA GLU A 482 -4.47 26.15 0.98
C GLU A 482 -4.22 24.81 1.69
N ILE A 483 -4.84 24.65 2.85
CA ILE A 483 -4.90 23.38 3.59
C ILE A 483 -6.38 23.00 3.68
N ASN A 484 -6.76 21.91 3.01
CA ASN A 484 -8.12 21.38 3.01
C ASN A 484 -8.12 20.02 3.72
N ILE A 485 -8.98 19.85 4.71
CA ILE A 485 -9.06 18.63 5.50
C ILE A 485 -10.51 18.17 5.58
N ASN A 486 -10.79 16.97 5.07
CA ASN A 486 -12.05 16.28 5.23
C ASN A 486 -11.83 15.09 6.17
N ALA A 487 -12.46 15.11 7.34
CA ALA A 487 -12.28 14.12 8.39
C ALA A 487 -13.60 13.45 8.75
N LYS A 488 -13.57 12.13 8.90
CA LYS A 488 -14.72 11.32 9.31
C LYS A 488 -14.28 10.34 10.40
N TYR A 489 -14.96 10.36 11.56
CA TYR A 489 -14.57 9.57 12.73
C TYR A 489 -13.08 9.68 13.10
N SER A 490 -12.52 10.88 13.01
CA SER A 490 -11.07 11.10 13.11
C SER A 490 -10.75 12.28 14.02
N GLU A 491 -9.59 12.23 14.70
CA GLU A 491 -9.07 13.36 15.47
C GLU A 491 -7.95 14.08 14.69
N VAL A 492 -8.11 15.40 14.50
CA VAL A 492 -7.13 16.24 13.79
C VAL A 492 -6.53 17.27 14.75
N SER A 493 -5.22 17.20 14.95
CA SER A 493 -4.45 18.18 15.73
C SER A 493 -3.51 18.97 14.83
N LEU A 494 -3.83 20.25 14.64
CA LEU A 494 -2.97 21.22 14.00
C LEU A 494 -2.17 21.94 15.09
N ASN A 495 -0.84 21.95 14.96
CA ASN A 495 0.06 22.55 15.94
C ASN A 495 0.86 23.67 15.29
N LYS A 496 1.18 24.70 16.07
CA LYS A 496 2.11 25.74 15.63
C LYS A 496 3.50 25.12 15.44
N LYS A 497 4.25 25.60 14.46
CA LYS A 497 5.69 25.32 14.30
C LYS A 497 6.42 25.65 15.60
N SER A 498 7.12 24.67 16.16
CA SER A 498 7.98 24.81 17.34
C SER A 498 9.22 25.63 17.03
#